data_AF-A0A523UIU6-F1
#
_entry.id   AF-A0A523UIU6-F1
#
_cell.length_a   1.000
_cell.length_b   1.000
_cell.length_c   1.000
_cell.angle_alpha   90.00
_cell.angle_beta   90.00
_cell.angle_gamma   90.00
#
_symmetry.space_group_name_H-M   'P 1'
#
loop_
_entity.id
_entity.type
_entity.pdbx_description
1 polymer ?
#
loop_
_entity_poly.entity_id
_entity_poly.type
_entity_poly.pdbx_seq_one_letter_code
_entity_poly.pdbx_strand_id
1 'polypeptide(L)' 'CVLGHVQRGGSPTARDRVLASKLGAAAVDALVKGRAGYMVGELKGDIAFTPLRETWEKSKELDSDLLRLVKVLAG' A
#
# COMPACT_ATOMS: atom_id res chain seq x y z
N CYS A 1 4.15 -0.55 26.89
CA CYS A 1 5.09 0.41 26.27
C CYS A 1 4.38 1.15 25.14
N VAL A 2 4.58 2.46 24.99
CA VAL A 2 3.96 3.26 23.91
C VAL A 2 5.03 3.57 22.85
N LEU A 3 4.91 3.00 21.65
CA LEU A 3 5.92 3.08 20.59
C LEU A 3 5.97 4.44 19.87
N GLY A 4 4.82 5.11 19.69
CA GLY A 4 4.76 6.48 19.14
C GLY A 4 5.49 6.68 17.80
N HIS A 5 6.27 7.76 17.70
CA HIS A 5 6.92 8.21 16.46
C HIS A 5 8.02 7.26 15.94
N VAL A 6 8.52 6.35 16.78
CA VAL A 6 9.57 5.40 16.41
C VAL A 6 9.13 4.53 15.23
N GLN A 7 7.83 4.23 15.09
CA GLN A 7 7.29 3.43 13.98
C GLN A 7 7.32 4.12 12.61
N ARG A 8 7.50 5.46 12.56
CA ARG A 8 7.57 6.22 11.30
C ARG A 8 8.99 6.44 10.80
N GLY A 9 9.99 6.17 11.63
CA GLY A 9 11.41 6.29 11.31
C GLY A 9 12.04 4.94 11.03
N GLY A 10 13.35 4.96 10.74
CA GLY A 10 14.14 3.77 10.40
C GLY A 10 14.36 3.61 8.90
N SER A 11 15.36 2.82 8.53
CA SER A 11 15.64 2.53 7.13
C SER A 11 14.54 1.64 6.54
N PRO A 12 14.05 1.94 5.32
CA PRO A 12 13.01 1.15 4.67
C PRO A 12 13.48 -0.29 4.46
N THR A 13 12.57 -1.26 4.56
CA THR A 13 12.89 -2.67 4.30
C THR A 13 13.20 -2.90 2.81
N ALA A 14 13.73 -4.08 2.47
CA ALA A 14 13.94 -4.44 1.06
C ALA A 14 12.63 -4.39 0.24
N ARG A 15 11.52 -4.83 0.84
CA ARG A 15 10.19 -4.76 0.21
C ARG A 15 9.77 -3.33 -0.06
N ASP A 16 9.94 -2.44 0.92
CA ASP A 16 9.55 -1.03 0.78
C ASP A 16 10.35 -0.35 -0.34
N ARG A 17 11.65 -0.64 -0.45
CA ARG A 17 12.50 -0.10 -1.53
C ARG A 17 12.04 -0.59 -2.90
N VAL A 18 11.80 -1.89 -3.06
CA VAL A 18 11.33 -2.46 -4.33
C VAL A 18 9.96 -1.90 -4.71
N LEU A 19 9.03 -1.82 -3.75
CA LEU A 19 7.71 -1.28 -3.97
C LEU A 19 7.78 0.20 -4.39
N ALA A 20 8.54 1.03 -3.67
CA ALA A 20 8.70 2.44 -3.99
C ALA A 20 9.26 2.65 -5.41
N SER A 21 10.29 1.88 -5.80
CA SER A 21 10.85 1.94 -7.15
C SER A 21 9.82 1.55 -8.22
N LYS A 22 9.06 0.47 -8.02
CA LYS A 22 8.03 0.03 -8.97
C LYS A 22 6.91 1.07 -9.12
N LEU A 23 6.38 1.58 -8.01
CA LEU A 23 5.30 2.57 -8.02
C LEU A 23 5.74 3.89 -8.65
N GLY A 24 6.96 4.36 -8.34
CA GLY A 24 7.52 5.56 -8.93
C GLY A 24 7.71 5.45 -10.44
N ALA A 25 8.28 4.34 -10.92
CA ALA A 25 8.44 4.09 -12.36
C ALA A 25 7.09 4.05 -13.08
N ALA A 26 6.11 3.30 -12.54
CA ALA A 26 4.78 3.21 -13.13
C ALA A 26 4.02 4.54 -13.13
N ALA A 27 4.23 5.41 -12.14
CA ALA A 27 3.65 6.74 -12.10
C ALA A 27 4.21 7.64 -13.22
N VAL A 28 5.53 7.62 -13.43
CA VAL A 28 6.17 8.37 -14.53
C VAL A 28 5.68 7.86 -15.88
N ASP A 29 5.65 6.54 -16.09
CA ASP A 29 5.16 5.92 -17.33
C ASP A 29 3.71 6.31 -17.63
N ALA A 30 2.85 6.39 -16.60
CA ALA A 30 1.47 6.81 -16.76
C ALA A 30 1.37 8.27 -17.21
N LEU A 31 2.14 9.17 -16.60
CA LEU A 31 2.18 10.59 -16.99
C LEU A 31 2.66 10.76 -18.43
N VAL A 32 3.72 10.04 -18.83
CA VAL A 32 4.23 10.06 -20.21
C VAL A 32 3.15 9.61 -21.21
N LYS A 33 2.30 8.66 -20.83
CA LYS A 33 1.17 8.18 -21.64
C LYS A 33 -0.07 9.09 -21.56
N GLY A 34 0.03 10.27 -20.96
CA GLY A 34 -1.06 11.24 -20.81
C GLY A 34 -2.11 10.85 -19.77
N ARG A 35 -1.82 9.86 -18.91
CA ARG A 35 -2.74 9.42 -17.85
C ARG A 35 -2.44 10.17 -16.55
N ALA A 36 -3.34 11.07 -16.17
CA ALA A 36 -3.28 11.84 -14.93
C ALA A 36 -4.51 11.61 -14.05
N GLY A 37 -4.43 11.96 -12.77
CA GLY A 37 -5.55 11.83 -11.82
C GLY A 37 -5.73 10.43 -11.20
N TYR A 38 -4.69 9.60 -11.22
CA TYR A 38 -4.70 8.25 -10.65
C TYR A 38 -3.66 8.12 -9.53
N MET A 39 -4.02 7.37 -8.49
CA MET A 39 -3.07 6.83 -7.52
C MET A 39 -2.51 5.50 -8.06
N VAL A 40 -1.19 5.37 -8.04
CA VAL A 40 -0.51 4.11 -8.36
C VAL A 40 -0.37 3.30 -7.09
N GLY A 41 -0.73 2.02 -7.13
CA GLY A 41 -0.64 1.11 -6.00
C GLY A 41 -0.35 -0.32 -6.44
N GLU A 42 -0.33 -1.24 -5.48
CA GLU A 42 -0.22 -2.68 -5.73
C GLU A 42 -1.50 -3.37 -5.25
N LEU A 43 -2.16 -4.10 -6.15
CA LEU A 43 -3.32 -4.94 -5.84
C LEU A 43 -3.02 -6.37 -6.26
N LYS A 44 -3.07 -7.31 -5.30
CA LYS A 44 -2.76 -8.73 -5.52
C LYS A 44 -1.39 -8.99 -6.15
N GLY A 45 -0.42 -8.10 -5.93
CA GLY A 45 0.96 -8.22 -6.44
C GLY A 45 1.21 -7.49 -7.77
N ASP A 46 0.16 -6.95 -8.39
CA ASP A 46 0.25 -6.24 -9.65
C ASP A 46 0.08 -4.73 -9.48
N ILE A 47 0.71 -3.96 -10.38
CA ILE A 47 0.56 -2.51 -10.43
C ILE A 47 -0.87 -2.17 -10.83
N ALA A 48 -1.52 -1.36 -10.01
CA ALA A 48 -2.87 -0.88 -10.21
C ALA A 48 -2.91 0.64 -10.26
N PHE A 49 -3.86 1.17 -11.04
CA PHE A 49 -4.13 2.60 -11.17
C PHE A 49 -5.56 2.87 -10.72
N THR A 50 -5.72 3.46 -9.56
CA THR A 50 -7.03 3.79 -8.98
C THR A 50 -7.32 5.28 -9.19
N PRO A 51 -8.48 5.68 -9.74
CA PRO A 51 -8.85 7.09 -9.83
C PRO A 51 -8.73 7.75 -8.45
N LEU A 52 -8.08 8.91 -8.36
CA LEU A 52 -7.82 9.55 -7.07
C LEU A 52 -9.10 9.71 -6.25
N ARG A 53 -10.21 10.08 -6.88
CA ARG A 53 -11.52 10.25 -6.24
C ARG A 53 -11.96 9.03 -5.42
N GLU A 54 -11.69 7.82 -5.88
CA GLU A 54 -12.11 6.60 -5.19
C GLU A 54 -11.24 6.25 -3.97
N THR A 55 -10.04 6.86 -3.84
CA THR A 55 -9.03 6.43 -2.86
C THR A 55 -9.38 6.79 -1.42
N TRP A 56 -10.25 7.78 -1.22
CA TRP A 56 -10.74 8.19 0.11
C TRP A 56 -12.22 7.89 0.32
N GLU A 57 -12.95 7.45 -0.71
CA GLU A 57 -14.37 7.12 -0.62
C GLU A 57 -14.60 5.72 0.00
N LYS A 58 -13.61 4.84 -0.08
CA LYS A 58 -13.70 3.45 0.37
C LYS A 58 -12.77 3.20 1.56
N SER A 59 -13.29 2.58 2.62
CA SER A 59 -12.48 2.09 3.73
C SER A 59 -11.97 0.69 3.43
N LYS A 60 -10.71 0.41 3.78
CA LYS A 60 -10.12 -0.93 3.64
C LYS A 60 -10.47 -1.77 4.86
N GLU A 61 -11.28 -2.80 4.66
CA GLU A 61 -11.61 -3.75 5.72
C GLU A 61 -10.39 -4.62 6.10
N LEU A 62 -10.36 -5.03 7.36
CA LEU A 62 -9.37 -5.98 7.86
C LEU A 62 -9.77 -7.40 7.42
N ASP A 63 -8.77 -8.21 7.14
CA ASP A 63 -8.96 -9.61 6.77
C ASP A 63 -9.50 -10.41 7.97
N SER A 64 -10.74 -10.88 7.86
CA SER A 64 -11.44 -11.60 8.93
C SER A 64 -10.82 -12.97 9.24
N ASP A 65 -10.20 -13.62 8.26
CA ASP A 65 -9.50 -14.89 8.44
C ASP A 65 -8.19 -14.70 9.20
N LEU A 66 -7.44 -13.63 8.90
CA LEU A 66 -6.25 -13.28 9.68
C LEU A 66 -6.63 -12.92 11.13
N LEU A 67 -7.71 -12.19 11.34
CA LEU A 67 -8.21 -11.89 12.70
C LEU A 67 -8.61 -13.16 13.46
N ARG A 68 -9.22 -14.13 12.77
CA ARG A 68 -9.54 -15.44 13.36
C ARG A 68 -8.26 -16.21 13.71
N LEU A 69 -7.28 -16.25 12.81
CA LEU A 69 -6.02 -16.94 13.03
C LEU A 69 -5.28 -16.39 14.26
N VAL A 70 -5.21 -15.06 14.41
CA VAL A 70 -4.62 -14.42 15.60
C VAL A 70 -5.30 -14.89 16.89
N LYS A 71 -6.63 -15.02 16.90
CA LYS A 71 -7.38 -15.51 18.08
C LYS A 71 -7.06 -16.98 18.42
N VAL A 72 -6.86 -17.81 17.40
CA VAL A 72 -6.52 -19.24 17.59
C VAL A 72 -5.10 -19.42 18.09
N LEU A 73 -4.14 -18.63 17.58
CA LEU A 73 -2.72 -18.76 17.94
C LEU A 73 -2.36 -18.08 19.28
N ALA A 74 -3.20 -17.16 19.77
CA ALA A 74 -2.98 -16.42 21.01
C ALA A 74 -3.68 -17.03 22.24
N GLY A 75 -4.45 -18.11 22.07
CA GLY A 75 -5.05 -18.90 23.15
C GLY A 75 -4.18 -20.10 23.50
#